data_AF-A0A6B2L3H8-F1
#
_entry.id   AF-A0A6B2L3H8-F1
#
_cell.length_a   1.000
_cell.length_b   1.000
_cell.length_c   1.000
_cell.angle_alpha   90.00
_cell.angle_beta   90.00
_cell.angle_gamma   90.00
#
_symmetry.space_group_name_H-M   'P 1'
#
loop_
_entity.id
_entity.type
_entity.pdbx_description
1 polymer ?
#
loop_
_entity_poly.entity_id
_entity_poly.type
_entity_poly.pdbx_seq_one_letter_code
_entity_poly.pdbx_strand_id
1 'polypeptide(L)'
;MRSSYLKIFSKMEEEISLRNTRFLILGNPGIGKSCFLFYLMEVLIRFQLAKTIVLYRKSDLGRIYCYSDRQLRTVSLSDPYLAIYLSHPKTWYLVDSIPDPGKVNAITVNVASTRLDNYREFKKYPNVVTFYMPVWNLLEIDIAATQCFDPPLSLHTVSERFADFGGIPRTLFSVDDVSQLLDTAIARTNLQVCIDSVLEPDMPNSVSSHIVHLIPDSTYRKTTAHFASNKIGDTIISKFIKISAGHLSQWLQSSAGETEFGVLRGTIFESFAHRKLVTGGQFEFRNLSNGEKHTEDVPNCSNQLFVDRFGDKLAEKTYYRPYSKTHGAIDSWKWEFGVIQITIRDTHPMKIDLIGPILQTIPSGMLKRIVFVVPPERFELFKKQNLVKNAEEVCADKQKERTKKRKLLSNEQEEEKQRKQSASSVLLKKLQYWESIFKDTPQYVMKMPYSLE
;
A
#
# COMPACT_ATOMS: atom_id res chain seq x y z
N MET A 1 3.20 -8.56 16.54
CA MET A 1 4.51 -8.57 15.82
C MET A 1 4.27 -8.19 14.36
N ARG A 2 5.15 -7.40 13.74
CA ARG A 2 4.93 -6.87 12.39
C ARG A 2 5.23 -7.90 11.29
N SER A 3 4.34 -8.02 10.30
CA SER A 3 4.41 -9.07 9.26
C SER A 3 5.62 -8.92 8.33
N SER A 4 6.02 -7.68 8.03
CA SER A 4 7.14 -7.41 7.11
C SER A 4 8.51 -7.71 7.71
N TYR A 5 8.66 -7.70 9.05
CA TYR A 5 9.94 -8.00 9.70
C TYR A 5 10.33 -9.46 9.51
N LEU A 6 9.38 -10.38 9.75
CA LEU A 6 9.53 -11.81 9.49
C LEU A 6 9.88 -12.08 8.02
N LYS A 7 9.15 -11.45 7.09
CA LYS A 7 9.35 -11.63 5.65
C LYS A 7 10.71 -11.10 5.17
N ILE A 8 11.14 -9.92 5.60
CA ILE A 8 12.45 -9.36 5.23
C ILE A 8 13.58 -10.18 5.85
N PHE A 9 13.46 -10.61 7.11
CA PHE A 9 14.48 -11.46 7.76
C PHE A 9 14.63 -12.81 7.05
N SER A 10 13.53 -13.51 6.76
CA SER A 10 13.55 -14.77 5.99
C SER A 10 14.25 -14.61 4.63
N LYS A 11 14.06 -13.47 3.95
CA LYS A 11 14.79 -13.16 2.71
C LYS A 11 16.26 -12.77 2.91
N MET A 12 16.65 -12.28 4.08
CA MET A 12 18.06 -12.10 4.43
C MET A 12 18.71 -13.46 4.68
N GLU A 13 18.02 -14.42 5.29
CA GLU A 13 18.50 -15.80 5.47
C GLU A 13 18.68 -16.54 4.13
N GLU A 14 17.73 -16.39 3.19
CA GLU A 14 17.88 -16.83 1.79
C GLU A 14 19.20 -16.31 1.19
N GLU A 15 19.47 -15.01 1.29
CA GLU A 15 20.64 -14.33 0.71
C GLU A 15 21.96 -14.65 1.45
N ILE A 16 21.93 -14.87 2.76
CA ILE A 16 23.08 -15.35 3.54
C ILE A 16 23.51 -16.75 3.06
N SER A 17 22.56 -17.62 2.69
CA SER A 17 22.89 -18.92 2.08
C SER A 17 23.62 -18.79 0.73
N LEU A 18 23.33 -17.73 -0.02
CA LEU A 18 24.01 -17.33 -1.26
C LEU A 18 25.32 -16.58 -1.02
N ARG A 19 25.80 -16.50 0.25
CA ARG A 19 27.01 -15.80 0.71
C ARG A 19 26.95 -14.26 0.63
N ASN A 20 25.77 -13.68 0.48
CA ASN A 20 25.61 -12.22 0.60
C ASN A 20 25.58 -11.82 2.08
N THR A 21 26.46 -10.90 2.49
CA THR A 21 26.65 -10.49 3.90
C THR A 21 26.41 -9.01 4.16
N ARG A 22 25.96 -8.24 3.16
CA ARG A 22 25.70 -6.80 3.29
C ARG A 22 24.27 -6.49 2.86
N PHE A 23 23.47 -6.04 3.82
CA PHE A 23 22.06 -5.76 3.66
C PHE A 23 21.78 -4.29 3.88
N LEU A 24 21.08 -3.67 2.94
CA LEU A 24 20.64 -2.27 3.02
C LEU A 24 19.11 -2.24 3.10
N ILE A 25 18.54 -1.79 4.21
CA ILE A 25 17.09 -1.75 4.44
C ILE A 25 16.61 -0.29 4.34
N LEU A 26 16.05 0.05 3.19
CA LEU A 26 15.50 1.37 2.88
C LEU A 26 14.00 1.46 3.20
N GLY A 27 13.45 2.66 3.04
CA GLY A 27 12.01 2.95 3.07
C GLY A 27 11.70 4.31 3.69
N ASN A 28 10.41 4.66 3.74
CA ASN A 28 9.93 5.94 4.25
C ASN A 28 10.39 6.20 5.71
N PRO A 29 10.67 7.45 6.12
CA PRO A 29 10.86 7.81 7.54
C PRO A 29 9.71 7.31 8.44
N GLY A 30 10.00 7.05 9.73
CA GLY A 30 8.97 6.71 10.72
C GLY A 30 8.38 5.29 10.69
N ILE A 31 8.62 4.47 9.66
CA ILE A 31 8.02 3.12 9.50
C ILE A 31 8.58 2.00 10.42
N GLY A 32 9.45 2.32 11.38
CA GLY A 32 9.99 1.35 12.34
C GLY A 32 11.31 0.66 11.97
N LYS A 33 12.06 1.14 10.96
CA LYS A 33 13.37 0.55 10.58
C LYS A 33 14.34 0.36 11.75
N SER A 34 14.48 1.34 12.64
CA SER A 34 15.29 1.23 13.86
C SER A 34 14.80 0.10 14.78
N CYS A 35 13.48 -0.07 14.89
CA CYS A 35 12.84 -1.15 15.64
C CYS A 35 13.05 -2.53 14.99
N PHE A 36 13.28 -2.61 13.68
CA PHE A 36 13.65 -3.85 13.01
C PHE A 36 15.04 -4.34 13.45
N LEU A 37 16.01 -3.44 13.72
CA LEU A 37 17.30 -3.85 14.30
C LEU A 37 17.13 -4.45 15.71
N PHE A 38 16.27 -3.88 16.55
CA PHE A 38 15.97 -4.44 17.88
C PHE A 38 15.23 -5.78 17.79
N TYR A 39 14.32 -5.94 16.82
CA TYR A 39 13.68 -7.22 16.50
C TYR A 39 14.70 -8.28 16.05
N LEU A 40 15.64 -7.92 15.16
CA LEU A 40 16.73 -8.82 14.77
C LEU A 40 17.56 -9.21 16.00
N MET A 41 17.94 -8.25 16.85
CA MET A 41 18.69 -8.52 18.07
C MET A 41 17.93 -9.47 19.01
N GLU A 42 16.61 -9.31 19.20
CA GLU A 42 15.80 -10.26 19.98
C GLU A 42 15.86 -11.67 19.36
N VAL A 43 15.57 -11.80 18.06
CA VAL A 43 15.56 -13.09 17.35
C VAL A 43 16.92 -13.78 17.42
N LEU A 44 18.00 -13.06 17.13
CA LEU A 44 19.36 -13.60 17.10
C LEU A 44 19.83 -14.09 18.48
N ILE A 45 19.44 -13.42 19.56
CA ILE A 45 19.74 -13.84 20.94
C ILE A 45 18.83 -14.99 21.37
N ARG A 46 17.51 -14.84 21.19
CA ARG A 46 16.47 -15.76 21.67
C ARG A 46 16.56 -17.14 21.03
N PHE A 47 16.91 -17.19 19.74
CA PHE A 47 17.13 -18.44 18.99
C PHE A 47 18.63 -18.81 18.86
N GLN A 48 19.52 -18.10 19.56
CA GLN A 48 20.97 -18.37 19.63
C GLN A 48 21.69 -18.40 18.26
N LEU A 49 21.17 -17.66 17.28
CA LEU A 49 21.68 -17.59 15.91
C LEU A 49 22.98 -16.75 15.79
N ALA A 50 23.25 -15.89 16.78
CA ALA A 50 24.48 -15.12 16.87
C ALA A 50 25.12 -15.23 18.27
N LYS A 51 26.45 -15.40 18.31
CA LYS A 51 27.23 -15.25 19.56
C LYS A 51 27.58 -13.80 19.86
N THR A 52 27.73 -12.98 18.81
CA THR A 52 28.20 -11.61 18.88
C THR A 52 27.34 -10.72 18.00
N ILE A 53 26.85 -9.61 18.57
CA ILE A 53 26.04 -8.60 17.88
C ILE A 53 26.62 -7.23 18.21
N VAL A 54 26.86 -6.40 17.20
CA VAL A 54 27.36 -5.03 17.33
C VAL A 54 26.29 -4.08 16.81
N LEU A 55 25.84 -3.12 17.61
CA LEU A 55 24.86 -2.10 17.25
C LEU A 55 25.51 -0.71 17.21
N TYR A 56 25.49 -0.06 16.04
CA TYR A 56 26.02 1.29 15.84
C TYR A 56 24.95 2.19 15.20
N ARG A 57 24.56 3.28 15.87
CA ARG A 57 23.48 4.16 15.40
C ARG A 57 23.93 5.62 15.41
N LYS A 58 23.53 6.38 14.38
CA LYS A 58 23.81 7.82 14.27
C LYS A 58 23.26 8.64 15.45
N SER A 59 22.20 8.17 16.11
CA SER A 59 21.62 8.77 17.32
C SER A 59 22.51 8.70 18.56
N ASP A 60 23.46 7.77 18.62
CA ASP A 60 24.08 7.36 19.88
C ASP A 60 25.40 8.09 20.16
N LEU A 61 25.70 9.13 19.37
CA LEU A 61 26.83 10.05 19.51
C LEU A 61 28.19 9.34 19.61
N GLY A 62 28.40 8.34 18.75
CA GLY A 62 29.65 7.57 18.65
C GLY A 62 29.75 6.40 19.62
N ARG A 63 28.76 6.17 20.49
CA ARG A 63 28.66 4.94 21.28
C ARG A 63 28.25 3.76 20.39
N ILE A 64 28.91 2.63 20.60
CA ILE A 64 28.64 1.36 19.91
C ILE A 64 28.40 0.29 20.96
N TYR A 65 27.34 -0.49 20.80
CA TYR A 65 26.92 -1.51 21.77
C TYR A 65 27.28 -2.90 21.26
N CYS A 66 28.22 -3.56 21.93
CA CYS A 66 28.69 -4.90 21.61
C CYS A 66 28.12 -5.91 22.61
N TYR A 67 27.21 -6.77 22.14
CA TYR A 67 26.77 -7.96 22.87
C TYR A 67 27.67 -9.14 22.48
N SER A 68 28.32 -9.77 23.46
CA SER A 68 29.05 -11.03 23.28
C SER A 68 29.00 -11.83 24.58
N ASP A 69 28.93 -13.16 24.48
CA ASP A 69 29.06 -14.08 25.63
C ASP A 69 28.08 -13.77 26.78
N ARG A 70 26.86 -13.35 26.39
CA ARG A 70 25.76 -12.89 27.25
C ARG A 70 26.00 -11.59 28.03
N GLN A 71 27.11 -10.89 27.77
CA GLN A 71 27.40 -9.56 28.30
C GLN A 71 27.13 -8.47 27.24
N LEU A 72 26.71 -7.29 27.68
CA LEU A 72 26.65 -6.07 26.87
C LEU A 72 27.80 -5.14 27.27
N ARG A 73 28.54 -4.61 26.30
CA ARG A 73 29.61 -3.62 26.50
C ARG A 73 29.38 -2.42 25.59
N THR A 74 29.76 -1.23 26.05
CA THR A 74 29.72 0.00 25.25
C THR A 74 31.15 0.38 24.88
N VAL A 75 31.40 0.61 23.59
CA VAL A 75 32.72 0.93 23.02
C VAL A 75 32.64 2.15 22.11
N SER A 76 33.79 2.69 21.69
CA SER A 76 33.91 3.73 20.66
C SER A 76 34.38 3.14 19.32
N LEU A 77 34.36 3.95 18.25
CA LEU A 77 35.00 3.60 16.97
C LEU A 77 36.51 3.34 17.07
N SER A 78 37.18 3.89 18.08
CA SER A 78 38.62 3.75 18.34
C SER A 78 38.99 2.53 19.20
N ASP A 79 38.01 1.74 19.64
CA ASP A 79 38.24 0.58 20.50
C ASP A 79 38.78 -0.62 19.68
N PRO A 80 39.95 -1.20 20.02
CA PRO A 80 40.52 -2.32 19.27
C PRO A 80 39.66 -3.59 19.29
N TYR A 81 38.82 -3.81 20.32
CA TYR A 81 37.91 -4.95 20.37
C TYR A 81 36.80 -4.85 19.31
N LEU A 82 36.41 -3.65 18.89
CA LEU A 82 35.44 -3.46 17.81
C LEU A 82 35.93 -4.07 16.50
N ALA A 83 37.19 -3.84 16.15
CA ALA A 83 37.81 -4.42 14.95
C ALA A 83 37.84 -5.96 15.02
N ILE A 84 38.14 -6.53 16.20
CA ILE A 84 38.13 -7.98 16.42
C ILE A 84 36.71 -8.55 16.16
N TYR A 85 35.66 -7.97 16.77
CA TYR A 85 34.30 -8.45 16.56
C TYR A 85 33.84 -8.34 15.10
N LEU A 86 34.14 -7.23 14.43
CA LEU A 86 33.71 -6.97 13.04
C LEU A 86 34.54 -7.75 11.99
N SER A 87 35.72 -8.24 12.35
CA SER A 87 36.53 -9.14 11.51
C SER A 87 35.92 -10.54 11.34
N HIS A 88 35.04 -10.94 12.27
CA HIS A 88 34.53 -12.30 12.37
C HIS A 88 33.22 -12.49 11.58
N PRO A 89 33.14 -13.42 10.60
CA PRO A 89 32.05 -13.49 9.63
C PRO A 89 30.70 -14.00 10.16
N LYS A 90 30.62 -14.43 11.44
CA LYS A 90 29.36 -14.78 12.10
C LYS A 90 28.86 -13.71 13.10
N THR A 91 29.58 -12.60 13.22
CA THR A 91 29.11 -11.42 13.95
C THR A 91 28.00 -10.74 13.16
N TRP A 92 26.95 -10.29 13.82
CA TRP A 92 25.93 -9.42 13.22
C TRP A 92 26.22 -7.96 13.54
N TYR A 93 26.36 -7.13 12.52
CA TYR A 93 26.63 -5.70 12.63
C TYR A 93 25.39 -4.91 12.20
N LEU A 94 24.65 -4.44 13.20
CA LEU A 94 23.38 -3.73 13.06
C LEU A 94 23.65 -2.23 13.03
N VAL A 95 23.30 -1.56 11.94
CA VAL A 95 23.69 -0.16 11.67
C VAL A 95 22.45 0.69 11.39
N ASP A 96 22.31 1.84 12.05
CA ASP A 96 21.21 2.79 11.80
C ASP A 96 21.73 4.15 11.31
N SER A 97 21.38 4.46 10.06
CA SER A 97 21.55 5.76 9.40
C SER A 97 23.00 6.26 9.32
N ILE A 98 23.98 5.35 9.33
CA ILE A 98 25.40 5.66 9.10
C ILE A 98 25.71 5.52 7.60
N PRO A 99 26.21 6.58 6.92
CA PRO A 99 26.49 6.54 5.48
C PRO A 99 27.58 5.54 5.08
N ASP A 100 28.65 5.48 5.88
CA ASP A 100 29.71 4.47 5.80
C ASP A 100 29.99 3.87 7.20
N PRO A 101 29.56 2.63 7.48
CA PRO A 101 29.89 1.91 8.70
C PRO A 101 31.22 1.14 8.63
N GLY A 102 31.98 1.27 7.54
CA GLY A 102 33.22 0.55 7.26
C GLY A 102 32.99 -0.77 6.52
N LYS A 103 33.94 -1.14 5.66
CA LYS A 103 33.93 -2.41 4.91
C LYS A 103 34.44 -3.57 5.77
N VAL A 104 33.51 -4.31 6.38
CA VAL A 104 33.81 -5.41 7.32
C VAL A 104 33.42 -6.80 6.78
N ASN A 105 33.80 -7.85 7.53
CA ASN A 105 33.47 -9.24 7.25
C ASN A 105 32.15 -9.70 7.91
N ALA A 106 31.78 -9.08 9.02
CA ALA A 106 30.53 -9.32 9.74
C ALA A 106 29.28 -9.18 8.84
N ILE A 107 28.22 -9.91 9.16
CA ILE A 107 26.91 -9.82 8.51
C ILE A 107 26.32 -8.45 8.84
N THR A 108 26.38 -7.52 7.89
CA THR A 108 26.11 -6.10 8.12
C THR A 108 24.72 -5.73 7.62
N VAL A 109 23.90 -5.17 8.51
CA VAL A 109 22.51 -4.74 8.23
C VAL A 109 22.41 -3.24 8.49
N ASN A 110 22.55 -2.44 7.43
CA ASN A 110 22.39 -0.98 7.49
C ASN A 110 20.95 -0.58 7.18
N VAL A 111 20.29 0.17 8.06
CA VAL A 111 18.94 0.67 7.87
C VAL A 111 18.97 2.19 7.69
N ALA A 112 18.33 2.72 6.65
CA ALA A 112 18.38 4.13 6.32
C ALA A 112 17.04 4.64 5.74
N SER A 113 16.79 5.95 5.83
CA SER A 113 15.79 6.58 4.98
C SER A 113 16.27 6.60 3.52
N THR A 114 15.36 6.78 2.58
CA THR A 114 15.66 6.81 1.14
C THR A 114 16.44 8.05 0.67
N ARG A 115 16.83 8.96 1.58
CA ARG A 115 17.75 10.06 1.23
C ARG A 115 19.17 9.50 1.06
N LEU A 116 19.72 9.61 -0.15
CA LEU A 116 21.00 9.01 -0.56
C LEU A 116 22.14 9.24 0.45
N ASP A 117 22.26 10.45 1.01
CA ASP A 117 23.31 10.84 1.96
C ASP A 117 23.42 9.93 3.19
N ASN A 118 22.34 9.23 3.58
CA ASN A 118 22.36 8.33 4.75
C ASN A 118 22.91 6.92 4.44
N TYR A 119 23.18 6.59 3.18
CA TYR A 119 23.60 5.24 2.76
C TYR A 119 24.50 5.16 1.50
N ARG A 120 24.84 6.31 0.90
CA ARG A 120 25.55 6.42 -0.40
C ARG A 120 26.82 5.58 -0.49
N GLU A 121 27.65 5.65 0.55
CA GLU A 121 28.96 5.00 0.57
C GLU A 121 28.82 3.50 0.81
N PHE A 122 27.98 3.09 1.76
CA PHE A 122 27.63 1.67 1.96
C PHE A 122 27.10 1.01 0.69
N LYS A 123 26.28 1.70 -0.13
CA LYS A 123 25.77 1.20 -1.43
C LYS A 123 26.85 0.98 -2.49
N LYS A 124 28.07 1.54 -2.32
CA LYS A 124 29.23 1.26 -3.21
C LYS A 124 29.93 -0.06 -2.89
N TYR A 125 29.64 -0.69 -1.76
CA TYR A 125 30.30 -1.94 -1.38
C TYR A 125 29.84 -3.13 -2.24
N PRO A 126 30.73 -4.10 -2.53
CA PRO A 126 30.38 -5.26 -3.33
C PRO A 126 29.36 -6.14 -2.60
N ASN A 127 28.42 -6.65 -3.39
CA ASN A 127 27.36 -7.57 -3.00
C ASN A 127 26.43 -7.00 -1.89
N VAL A 128 26.08 -5.72 -2.00
CA VAL A 128 25.06 -5.08 -1.15
C VAL A 128 23.67 -5.40 -1.68
N VAL A 129 22.92 -6.17 -0.89
CA VAL A 129 21.56 -6.61 -1.17
C VAL A 129 20.58 -5.62 -0.56
N THR A 130 19.87 -4.88 -1.42
CA THR A 130 18.92 -3.84 -0.99
C THR A 130 17.51 -4.41 -0.81
N PHE A 131 16.88 -4.08 0.33
CA PHE A 131 15.48 -4.33 0.64
C PHE A 131 14.76 -3.01 0.91
N TYR A 132 13.48 -2.94 0.57
CA TYR A 132 12.61 -1.80 0.87
C TYR A 132 11.51 -2.21 1.85
N MET A 133 11.49 -1.59 3.03
CA MET A 133 10.49 -1.84 4.06
C MET A 133 9.18 -1.10 3.73
N PRO A 134 8.01 -1.76 3.80
CA PRO A 134 6.73 -1.13 3.50
C PRO A 134 6.29 -0.16 4.59
N VAL A 135 5.31 0.70 4.26
CA VAL A 135 4.43 1.35 5.23
C VAL A 135 3.60 0.31 6.00
N TRP A 136 3.04 0.69 7.14
CA TRP A 136 2.15 -0.18 7.93
C TRP A 136 0.77 -0.24 7.28
N ASN A 137 0.09 -1.38 7.38
CA ASN A 137 -1.33 -1.47 7.01
C ASN A 137 -2.21 -1.18 8.24
N LEU A 138 -3.51 -0.91 8.02
CA LEU A 138 -4.43 -0.52 9.09
C LEU A 138 -4.48 -1.56 10.23
N LEU A 139 -4.51 -2.86 9.93
CA LEU A 139 -4.49 -3.91 10.96
C LEU A 139 -3.18 -3.92 11.78
N GLU A 140 -2.02 -3.65 11.16
CA GLU A 140 -0.76 -3.48 11.91
C GLU A 140 -0.80 -2.24 12.82
N ILE A 141 -1.53 -1.20 12.41
CA ILE A 141 -1.73 0.04 13.17
C ILE A 141 -2.73 -0.15 14.33
N ASP A 142 -3.89 -0.78 14.10
CA ASP A 142 -4.92 -1.02 15.11
C ASP A 142 -4.40 -1.89 16.25
N ILE A 143 -3.63 -2.93 15.92
CA ILE A 143 -2.96 -3.79 16.89
C ILE A 143 -1.95 -3.00 17.73
N ALA A 144 -1.16 -2.10 17.12
CA ALA A 144 -0.23 -1.26 17.86
C ALA A 144 -0.95 -0.24 18.75
N ALA A 145 -1.97 0.45 18.23
CA ALA A 145 -2.81 1.41 18.95
C ALA A 145 -3.45 0.81 20.21
N THR A 146 -3.85 -0.46 20.16
CA THR A 146 -4.55 -1.16 21.25
C THR A 146 -3.66 -1.98 22.18
N GLN A 147 -2.46 -2.39 21.76
CA GLN A 147 -1.59 -3.30 22.53
C GLN A 147 -0.21 -2.72 22.89
N CYS A 148 0.20 -1.58 22.32
CA CYS A 148 1.51 -0.97 22.55
C CYS A 148 1.45 0.37 23.29
N PHE A 149 0.26 0.82 23.70
CA PHE A 149 0.04 2.07 24.44
C PHE A 149 -0.81 1.79 25.68
N ASP A 150 -0.47 2.49 26.77
CA ASP A 150 -1.24 2.50 28.01
C ASP A 150 -1.44 3.97 28.46
N PRO A 151 -2.68 4.49 28.47
CA PRO A 151 -3.90 3.84 28.00
C PRO A 151 -3.88 3.59 26.47
N PRO A 152 -4.67 2.62 25.97
CA PRO A 152 -4.87 2.38 24.53
C PRO A 152 -5.33 3.62 23.77
N LEU A 153 -4.85 3.80 22.53
CA LEU A 153 -5.21 4.93 21.68
C LEU A 153 -6.60 4.76 21.05
N SER A 154 -7.28 5.89 20.84
CA SER A 154 -8.56 5.93 20.10
C SER A 154 -8.39 5.43 18.66
N LEU A 155 -8.97 4.27 18.35
CA LEU A 155 -8.98 3.71 16.99
C LEU A 155 -9.65 4.64 15.96
N HIS A 156 -10.61 5.48 16.38
CA HIS A 156 -11.22 6.51 15.53
C HIS A 156 -10.16 7.52 15.08
N THR A 157 -9.50 8.16 16.04
CA THR A 157 -8.47 9.19 15.80
C THR A 157 -7.27 8.63 15.03
N VAL A 158 -6.89 7.39 15.30
CA VAL A 158 -5.84 6.68 14.55
C VAL A 158 -6.27 6.37 13.12
N SER A 159 -7.53 5.98 12.89
CA SER A 159 -8.09 5.73 11.55
C SER A 159 -8.24 7.00 10.71
N GLU A 160 -8.68 8.11 11.31
CA GLU A 160 -8.72 9.43 10.68
C GLU A 160 -7.32 9.86 10.22
N ARG A 161 -6.34 9.76 11.12
CA ARG A 161 -4.92 10.02 10.79
C ARG A 161 -4.40 9.05 9.72
N PHE A 162 -4.86 7.80 9.67
CA PHE A 162 -4.48 6.85 8.60
C PHE A 162 -5.11 7.24 7.26
N ALA A 163 -6.36 7.72 7.23
CA ALA A 163 -7.01 8.23 6.03
C ALA A 163 -6.34 9.50 5.49
N ASP A 164 -5.75 10.31 6.37
CA ASP A 164 -5.04 11.54 6.00
C ASP A 164 -3.58 11.28 5.58
N PHE A 165 -2.79 10.61 6.43
CA PHE A 165 -1.33 10.47 6.29
C PHE A 165 -0.85 9.09 5.81
N GLY A 166 -1.74 8.08 5.77
CA GLY A 166 -1.36 6.70 5.50
C GLY A 166 -0.45 6.07 6.56
N GLY A 167 0.13 4.92 6.23
CA GLY A 167 0.77 3.99 7.18
C GLY A 167 2.15 4.36 7.75
N ILE A 168 2.35 5.59 8.28
CA ILE A 168 3.57 5.98 9.00
C ILE A 168 3.30 6.09 10.51
N PRO A 169 3.63 5.07 11.34
CA PRO A 169 3.37 5.07 12.79
C PRO A 169 3.84 6.30 13.53
N ARG A 170 5.02 6.86 13.18
CA ARG A 170 5.56 8.07 13.82
C ARG A 170 4.61 9.27 13.69
N THR A 171 3.89 9.38 12.58
CA THR A 171 2.94 10.46 12.33
C THR A 171 1.59 10.12 12.97
N LEU A 172 1.11 8.88 12.79
CA LEU A 172 -0.18 8.41 13.31
C LEU A 172 -0.26 8.44 14.85
N PHE A 173 0.83 8.06 15.51
CA PHE A 173 0.94 8.01 16.98
C PHE A 173 1.66 9.22 17.57
N SER A 174 1.79 10.33 16.82
CA SER A 174 2.32 11.58 17.38
C SER A 174 1.34 12.17 18.40
N VAL A 175 1.88 12.81 19.45
CA VAL A 175 1.07 13.58 20.40
C VAL A 175 0.70 14.95 19.82
N ASP A 176 1.55 15.48 18.93
CA ASP A 176 1.40 16.80 18.32
C ASP A 176 0.26 16.87 17.28
N ASP A 177 -0.20 18.10 17.01
CA ASP A 177 -1.07 18.38 15.86
C ASP A 177 -0.28 18.26 14.54
N VAL A 178 -0.36 17.09 13.94
CA VAL A 178 0.25 16.77 12.63
C VAL A 178 -0.42 17.49 11.45
N SER A 179 -1.59 18.12 11.63
CA SER A 179 -2.34 18.79 10.55
C SER A 179 -1.52 19.90 9.90
N GLN A 180 -0.86 20.73 10.70
CA GLN A 180 -0.02 21.83 10.23
C GLN A 180 1.19 21.35 9.40
N LEU A 181 1.71 20.15 9.69
CA LEU A 181 2.77 19.53 8.87
C LEU A 181 2.23 19.10 7.51
N LEU A 182 0.97 18.62 7.45
CA LEU A 182 0.31 18.25 6.20
C LEU A 182 0.04 19.47 5.33
N ASP A 183 -0.60 20.49 5.90
CA ASP A 183 -0.92 21.73 5.18
C ASP A 183 0.35 22.43 4.68
N THR A 184 1.41 22.49 5.50
CA THR A 184 2.71 23.02 5.07
C THR A 184 3.32 22.23 3.91
N ALA A 185 3.22 20.90 3.93
CA ALA A 185 3.74 20.05 2.87
C ALA A 185 2.90 20.21 1.57
N ILE A 186 1.57 20.26 1.68
CA ILE A 186 0.64 20.45 0.56
C ILE A 186 0.79 21.87 -0.04
N ALA A 187 0.99 22.89 0.79
CA ALA A 187 1.26 24.26 0.35
C ALA A 187 2.56 24.36 -0.47
N ARG A 188 3.61 23.63 -0.08
CA ARG A 188 4.91 23.63 -0.78
C ARG A 188 4.98 22.70 -2.00
N THR A 189 4.15 21.66 -2.07
CA THR A 189 4.23 20.64 -3.14
C THR A 189 3.33 20.99 -4.33
N ASN A 190 3.74 20.63 -5.54
CA ASN A 190 2.89 20.61 -6.74
C ASN A 190 3.06 19.25 -7.47
N LEU A 191 2.33 19.04 -8.57
CA LEU A 191 2.38 17.76 -9.28
C LEU A 191 3.76 17.47 -9.90
N GLN A 192 4.44 18.50 -10.42
CA GLN A 192 5.78 18.36 -11.01
C GLN A 192 6.78 17.86 -9.96
N VAL A 193 6.84 18.47 -8.77
CA VAL A 193 7.76 18.02 -7.71
C VAL A 193 7.46 16.57 -7.29
N CYS A 194 6.20 16.12 -7.36
CA CYS A 194 5.86 14.71 -7.19
C CYS A 194 6.40 13.81 -8.31
N ILE A 195 6.24 14.22 -9.57
CA ILE A 195 6.77 13.53 -10.77
C ILE A 195 8.30 13.41 -10.69
N ASP A 196 8.99 14.52 -10.41
CA ASP A 196 10.44 14.60 -10.25
C ASP A 196 10.93 13.64 -9.15
N SER A 197 10.17 13.53 -8.05
CA SER A 197 10.49 12.63 -6.93
C SER A 197 10.20 11.14 -7.19
N VAL A 198 9.56 10.79 -8.32
CA VAL A 198 9.45 9.40 -8.79
C VAL A 198 10.63 9.04 -9.68
N LEU A 199 11.07 9.95 -10.55
CA LEU A 199 12.26 9.78 -11.39
C LEU A 199 13.55 9.79 -10.57
N GLU A 200 13.68 10.78 -9.68
CA GLU A 200 14.92 11.08 -8.95
C GLU A 200 14.70 11.04 -7.42
N PRO A 201 14.29 9.89 -6.83
CA PRO A 201 13.95 9.79 -5.41
C PRO A 201 15.12 10.04 -4.44
N ASP A 202 16.36 10.07 -4.95
CA ASP A 202 17.59 10.36 -4.21
C ASP A 202 17.88 11.88 -4.10
N MET A 203 17.10 12.76 -4.75
CA MET A 203 17.37 14.21 -4.81
C MET A 203 17.11 14.97 -3.50
N PRO A 204 17.88 16.04 -3.18
CA PRO A 204 17.74 16.78 -1.92
C PRO A 204 16.35 17.39 -1.67
N ASN A 205 15.66 17.75 -2.76
CA ASN A 205 14.33 18.37 -2.82
C ASN A 205 13.18 17.36 -2.93
N SER A 206 13.44 16.06 -2.73
CA SER A 206 12.43 14.99 -2.75
C SER A 206 11.17 15.35 -1.96
N VAL A 207 9.99 15.07 -2.52
CA VAL A 207 8.69 15.29 -1.86
C VAL A 207 8.68 14.72 -0.45
N SER A 208 8.07 15.48 0.48
CA SER A 208 7.85 15.07 1.86
C SER A 208 7.27 13.65 1.92
N SER A 209 7.84 12.79 2.77
CA SER A 209 7.31 11.45 2.99
C SER A 209 5.93 11.41 3.64
N HIS A 210 5.35 12.57 3.95
CA HIS A 210 3.95 12.73 4.32
C HIS A 210 3.02 12.81 3.09
N ILE A 211 3.56 12.91 1.87
CA ILE A 211 2.82 13.12 0.62
C ILE A 211 3.04 12.00 -0.39
N VAL A 212 4.27 11.51 -0.54
CA VAL A 212 4.57 10.32 -1.36
C VAL A 212 5.14 9.22 -0.48
N HIS A 213 4.59 8.02 -0.63
CA HIS A 213 5.08 6.79 -0.04
C HIS A 213 5.72 5.92 -1.11
N LEU A 214 6.95 5.45 -0.83
CA LEU A 214 7.54 4.34 -1.56
C LEU A 214 6.97 3.03 -1.01
N ILE A 215 6.28 2.28 -1.89
CA ILE A 215 5.62 1.01 -1.59
C ILE A 215 6.39 -0.12 -2.30
N PRO A 216 6.92 -1.11 -1.56
CA PRO A 216 7.67 -2.21 -2.15
C PRO A 216 6.78 -3.21 -2.89
N ASP A 217 7.39 -3.95 -3.81
CA ASP A 217 6.82 -5.15 -4.41
C ASP A 217 6.87 -6.36 -3.46
N SER A 218 6.32 -7.50 -3.90
CA SER A 218 6.31 -8.75 -3.10
C SER A 218 7.70 -9.36 -2.88
N THR A 219 8.71 -8.97 -3.68
CA THR A 219 10.11 -9.37 -3.47
C THR A 219 10.83 -8.49 -2.45
N TYR A 220 10.27 -7.31 -2.13
CA TYR A 220 10.90 -6.21 -1.39
C TYR A 220 12.18 -5.65 -2.05
N ARG A 221 12.45 -5.96 -3.34
CA ARG A 221 13.63 -5.48 -4.09
C ARG A 221 13.36 -4.19 -4.87
N LYS A 222 12.10 -3.92 -5.23
CA LYS A 222 11.70 -2.75 -6.02
C LYS A 222 10.60 -1.97 -5.32
N THR A 223 10.51 -0.67 -5.58
CA THR A 223 9.45 0.21 -5.09
C THR A 223 8.69 0.88 -6.21
N THR A 224 7.43 1.18 -5.93
CA THR A 224 6.61 2.12 -6.71
C THR A 224 6.25 3.31 -5.82
N ALA A 225 6.11 4.50 -6.40
CA ALA A 225 5.68 5.69 -5.69
C ALA A 225 4.15 5.83 -5.74
N HIS A 226 3.54 6.09 -4.58
CA HIS A 226 2.10 6.31 -4.41
C HIS A 226 1.91 7.61 -3.61
N PHE A 227 0.77 8.29 -3.79
CA PHE A 227 0.38 9.31 -2.80
C PHE A 227 0.16 8.66 -1.43
N ALA A 228 0.50 9.38 -0.36
CA ALA A 228 0.42 8.87 1.00
C ALA A 228 -1.01 8.51 1.42
N SER A 229 -2.00 9.24 0.88
CA SER A 229 -3.43 8.93 0.96
C SER A 229 -4.18 9.42 -0.30
N ASN A 230 -5.41 8.94 -0.47
CA ASN A 230 -6.33 9.44 -1.51
C ASN A 230 -6.64 10.94 -1.32
N LYS A 231 -6.83 11.38 -0.06
CA LYS A 231 -7.11 12.79 0.30
C LYS A 231 -5.98 13.72 -0.15
N ILE A 232 -4.73 13.29 0.00
CA ILE A 232 -3.54 14.03 -0.43
C ILE A 232 -3.43 14.08 -1.95
N GLY A 233 -3.58 12.94 -2.63
CA GLY A 233 -3.57 12.87 -4.09
C GLY A 233 -4.64 13.77 -4.69
N ASP A 234 -5.88 13.66 -4.19
CA ASP A 234 -6.98 14.54 -4.55
C ASP A 234 -6.60 16.02 -4.32
N THR A 235 -6.07 16.39 -3.16
CA THR A 235 -5.76 17.80 -2.83
C THR A 235 -4.67 18.39 -3.73
N ILE A 236 -3.61 17.62 -4.02
CA ILE A 236 -2.53 18.07 -4.90
C ILE A 236 -3.02 18.20 -6.35
N ILE A 237 -3.84 17.27 -6.82
CA ILE A 237 -4.44 17.34 -8.16
C ILE A 237 -5.46 18.48 -8.24
N SER A 238 -6.21 18.78 -7.16
CA SER A 238 -7.09 19.96 -7.08
C SER A 238 -6.32 21.26 -7.22
N LYS A 239 -5.20 21.38 -6.49
CA LYS A 239 -4.29 22.53 -6.57
C LYS A 239 -3.69 22.66 -7.98
N PHE A 240 -3.29 21.56 -8.60
CA PHE A 240 -2.73 21.56 -9.94
C PHE A 240 -3.76 21.93 -11.02
N ILE A 241 -4.97 21.35 -10.99
CA ILE A 241 -6.06 21.69 -11.91
C ILE A 241 -6.43 23.18 -11.83
N LYS A 242 -6.49 23.75 -10.62
CA LYS A 242 -6.77 25.19 -10.42
C LYS A 242 -5.68 26.13 -10.94
N ILE A 243 -4.47 25.62 -11.19
CA ILE A 243 -3.32 26.39 -11.68
C ILE A 243 -3.11 26.18 -13.19
N SER A 244 -3.26 24.94 -13.68
CA SER A 244 -3.22 24.63 -15.11
C SER A 244 -3.93 23.31 -15.41
N ALA A 245 -5.19 23.39 -15.83
CA ALA A 245 -5.96 22.25 -16.33
C ALA A 245 -5.24 21.56 -17.51
N GLY A 246 -4.80 22.33 -18.51
CA GLY A 246 -4.20 21.81 -19.73
C GLY A 246 -2.88 21.05 -19.52
N HIS A 247 -2.05 21.45 -18.55
CA HIS A 247 -0.82 20.71 -18.25
C HIS A 247 -1.10 19.31 -17.67
N LEU A 248 -2.23 19.12 -16.96
CA LEU A 248 -2.62 17.80 -16.46
C LEU A 248 -3.03 16.87 -17.60
N SER A 249 -3.85 17.38 -18.51
CA SER A 249 -4.26 16.72 -19.76
C SER A 249 -3.05 16.29 -20.58
N GLN A 250 -2.11 17.23 -20.79
CA GLN A 250 -0.89 17.00 -21.55
C GLN A 250 0.03 15.97 -20.88
N TRP A 251 0.18 16.00 -19.55
CA TRP A 251 1.01 15.03 -18.83
C TRP A 251 0.39 13.63 -18.78
N LEU A 252 -0.94 13.52 -18.61
CA LEU A 252 -1.63 12.22 -18.68
C LEU A 252 -1.46 11.57 -20.06
N GLN A 253 -1.54 12.37 -21.12
CA GLN A 253 -1.35 11.93 -22.50
C GLN A 253 0.12 11.57 -22.80
N SER A 254 1.10 12.39 -22.40
CA SER A 254 2.52 12.14 -22.71
C SER A 254 3.10 10.98 -21.90
N SER A 255 2.71 10.84 -20.63
CA SER A 255 3.17 9.75 -19.76
C SER A 255 2.53 8.40 -20.06
N ALA A 256 1.64 8.28 -21.06
CA ALA A 256 0.86 7.06 -21.36
C ALA A 256 1.73 5.83 -21.68
N GLY A 257 2.86 6.03 -22.35
CA GLY A 257 3.85 4.98 -22.65
C GLY A 257 4.78 4.61 -21.49
N GLU A 258 4.96 5.53 -20.53
CA GLU A 258 5.99 5.39 -19.50
C GLU A 258 5.60 4.37 -18.42
N THR A 259 6.53 3.45 -18.12
CA THR A 259 6.32 2.38 -17.14
C THR A 259 6.56 2.85 -15.71
N GLU A 260 7.54 3.72 -15.50
CA GLU A 260 7.94 4.26 -14.19
C GLU A 260 6.80 5.07 -13.55
N PHE A 261 6.11 5.88 -14.36
CA PHE A 261 4.95 6.64 -13.92
C PHE A 261 3.66 5.83 -13.80
N GLY A 262 3.60 4.57 -14.23
CA GLY A 262 2.32 3.85 -14.40
C GLY A 262 1.42 3.86 -13.16
N VAL A 263 1.99 3.75 -11.95
CA VAL A 263 1.22 3.82 -10.68
C VAL A 263 0.77 5.24 -10.34
N LEU A 264 1.66 6.23 -10.49
CA LEU A 264 1.36 7.64 -10.25
C LEU A 264 0.30 8.14 -11.26
N ARG A 265 0.51 7.85 -12.55
CA ARG A 265 -0.41 8.14 -13.66
C ARG A 265 -1.78 7.49 -13.44
N GLY A 266 -1.81 6.22 -13.01
CA GLY A 266 -3.06 5.55 -12.65
C GLY A 266 -3.82 6.26 -11.53
N THR A 267 -3.11 6.65 -10.46
CA THR A 267 -3.72 7.37 -9.32
C THR A 267 -4.18 8.77 -9.69
N ILE A 268 -3.43 9.49 -10.53
CA ILE A 268 -3.80 10.81 -11.04
C ILE A 268 -5.02 10.72 -11.95
N PHE A 269 -5.04 9.75 -12.86
CA PHE A 269 -6.16 9.48 -13.75
C PHE A 269 -7.43 9.09 -12.97
N GLU A 270 -7.30 8.27 -11.93
CA GLU A 270 -8.39 7.92 -11.01
C GLU A 270 -9.02 9.17 -10.36
N SER A 271 -8.22 10.02 -9.73
CA SER A 271 -8.70 11.26 -9.11
C SER A 271 -9.22 12.30 -10.12
N PHE A 272 -8.66 12.36 -11.34
CA PHE A 272 -9.19 13.18 -12.44
C PHE A 272 -10.57 12.69 -12.88
N ALA A 273 -10.68 11.38 -13.17
CA ALA A 273 -11.92 10.75 -13.59
C ALA A 273 -13.02 10.90 -12.55
N HIS A 274 -12.72 10.69 -11.25
CA HIS A 274 -13.71 10.92 -10.20
C HIS A 274 -14.27 12.36 -10.20
N ARG A 275 -13.47 13.38 -10.54
CA ARG A 275 -13.99 14.76 -10.64
C ARG A 275 -14.86 14.96 -11.85
N LYS A 276 -14.45 14.51 -13.04
CA LYS A 276 -15.31 14.61 -14.23
C LYS A 276 -16.63 13.87 -14.07
N LEU A 277 -16.64 12.74 -13.34
CA LEU A 277 -17.85 11.99 -12.99
C LEU A 277 -18.74 12.68 -11.95
N VAL A 278 -18.19 13.60 -11.13
CA VAL A 278 -18.95 14.48 -10.23
C VAL A 278 -19.49 15.71 -10.97
N THR A 279 -18.69 16.33 -11.85
CA THR A 279 -19.15 17.48 -12.65
C THR A 279 -20.16 17.10 -13.71
N GLY A 280 -20.17 15.83 -14.15
CA GLY A 280 -20.99 15.38 -15.27
C GLY A 280 -20.49 15.93 -16.61
N GLY A 281 -21.41 15.98 -17.57
CA GLY A 281 -21.17 16.37 -18.96
C GLY A 281 -21.26 15.18 -19.93
N GLN A 282 -20.87 15.41 -21.17
CA GLN A 282 -21.03 14.45 -22.26
C GLN A 282 -19.86 13.44 -22.33
N PHE A 283 -20.17 12.14 -22.38
CA PHE A 283 -19.18 11.05 -22.47
C PHE A 283 -19.49 10.05 -23.60
N GLU A 284 -18.44 9.55 -24.26
CA GLU A 284 -18.54 8.47 -25.27
C GLU A 284 -18.45 7.10 -24.58
N PHE A 285 -19.44 6.25 -24.82
CA PHE A 285 -19.54 4.89 -24.31
C PHE A 285 -19.44 3.87 -25.43
N ARG A 286 -18.83 2.71 -25.14
CA ARG A 286 -18.85 1.52 -26.00
C ARG A 286 -19.27 0.30 -25.20
N ASN A 287 -20.30 -0.39 -25.67
CA ASN A 287 -20.76 -1.65 -25.09
C ASN A 287 -19.73 -2.75 -25.34
N LEU A 288 -19.26 -3.41 -24.29
CA LEU A 288 -18.19 -4.41 -24.36
C LEU A 288 -18.67 -5.80 -24.82
N SER A 289 -19.96 -5.98 -25.11
CA SER A 289 -20.54 -7.24 -25.59
C SER A 289 -20.88 -7.25 -27.08
N ASN A 290 -21.34 -6.12 -27.65
CA ASN A 290 -21.64 -5.99 -29.09
C ASN A 290 -20.75 -4.96 -29.83
N GLY A 291 -19.95 -4.16 -29.13
CA GLY A 291 -19.07 -3.14 -29.71
C GLY A 291 -19.76 -1.82 -30.07
N GLU A 292 -21.07 -1.70 -29.83
CA GLU A 292 -21.90 -0.53 -30.16
C GLU A 292 -21.45 0.71 -29.38
N LYS A 293 -21.37 1.85 -30.08
CA LYS A 293 -20.99 3.15 -29.51
C LYS A 293 -22.19 4.08 -29.41
N HIS A 294 -22.27 4.82 -28.31
CA HIS A 294 -23.21 5.91 -28.14
C HIS A 294 -22.58 7.02 -27.27
N THR A 295 -23.22 8.17 -27.25
CA THR A 295 -22.83 9.31 -26.42
C THR A 295 -23.98 9.63 -25.47
N GLU A 296 -23.66 9.81 -24.19
CA GLU A 296 -24.63 10.10 -23.13
C GLU A 296 -24.22 11.39 -22.41
N ASP A 297 -25.20 12.25 -22.12
CA ASP A 297 -25.00 13.39 -21.23
C ASP A 297 -25.29 12.97 -19.79
N VAL A 298 -24.27 13.06 -18.95
CA VAL A 298 -24.26 12.50 -17.59
C VAL A 298 -24.48 13.65 -16.60
N PRO A 299 -25.58 13.65 -15.81
CA PRO A 299 -25.90 14.76 -14.94
C PRO A 299 -24.88 14.90 -13.80
N ASN A 300 -24.67 16.15 -13.36
CA ASN A 300 -23.78 16.46 -12.24
C ASN A 300 -24.28 15.88 -10.90
N CYS A 301 -23.35 15.57 -10.01
CA CYS A 301 -23.66 15.21 -8.63
C CYS A 301 -23.61 16.46 -7.75
N SER A 302 -24.69 16.71 -7.01
CA SER A 302 -24.78 17.81 -6.03
C SER A 302 -23.99 17.51 -4.74
N ASN A 303 -23.71 16.23 -4.46
CA ASN A 303 -22.94 15.78 -3.31
C ASN A 303 -21.88 14.75 -3.71
N GLN A 304 -20.78 14.71 -2.95
CA GLN A 304 -19.83 13.60 -2.94
C GLN A 304 -19.69 13.08 -1.51
N LEU A 305 -19.85 11.77 -1.31
CA LEU A 305 -19.68 11.10 -0.03
C LEU A 305 -18.58 10.04 -0.11
N PHE A 306 -17.78 9.95 0.95
CA PHE A 306 -16.90 8.82 1.19
C PHE A 306 -17.61 7.81 2.09
N VAL A 307 -17.45 6.51 1.82
CA VAL A 307 -18.17 5.44 2.53
C VAL A 307 -17.28 4.21 2.74
N ASP A 308 -17.54 3.44 3.79
CA ASP A 308 -16.94 2.11 3.95
C ASP A 308 -17.65 1.06 3.10
N ARG A 309 -18.97 1.20 2.92
CA ARG A 309 -19.84 0.32 2.12
C ARG A 309 -20.98 1.14 1.50
N PHE A 310 -21.44 0.72 0.33
CA PHE A 310 -22.55 1.37 -0.38
C PHE A 310 -23.89 0.84 0.18
N GLY A 311 -24.40 1.43 1.26
CA GLY A 311 -25.63 0.97 1.94
C GLY A 311 -26.94 1.31 1.22
N ASP A 312 -28.07 0.81 1.74
CA ASP A 312 -29.38 0.72 1.04
C ASP A 312 -30.00 2.06 0.57
N LYS A 313 -29.45 3.20 0.97
CA LYS A 313 -29.97 4.56 0.67
C LYS A 313 -29.00 5.36 -0.22
N LEU A 314 -28.81 4.86 -1.44
CA LEU A 314 -28.04 5.55 -2.47
C LEU A 314 -28.92 6.59 -3.17
N ALA A 315 -28.49 7.85 -3.22
CA ALA A 315 -29.30 8.98 -3.67
C ALA A 315 -28.98 9.45 -5.11
N GLU A 316 -30.00 9.91 -5.84
CA GLU A 316 -29.95 10.24 -7.27
C GLU A 316 -28.98 11.36 -7.69
N LYS A 317 -28.46 12.16 -6.75
CA LYS A 317 -27.48 13.24 -7.04
C LYS A 317 -26.21 13.17 -6.20
N THR A 318 -25.88 11.98 -5.70
CA THR A 318 -24.71 11.77 -4.84
C THR A 318 -23.71 10.82 -5.50
N TYR A 319 -22.44 11.23 -5.53
CA TYR A 319 -21.32 10.39 -5.93
C TYR A 319 -20.71 9.70 -4.71
N TYR A 320 -20.51 8.38 -4.77
CA TYR A 320 -20.00 7.61 -3.64
C TYR A 320 -18.63 7.00 -3.97
N ARG A 321 -17.62 7.25 -3.11
CA ARG A 321 -16.25 6.69 -3.24
C ARG A 321 -15.86 5.91 -1.98
N PRO A 322 -15.23 4.74 -2.05
CA PRO A 322 -14.74 4.03 -0.87
C PRO A 322 -13.64 4.83 -0.14
N TYR A 323 -13.58 4.77 1.19
CA TYR A 323 -12.45 5.32 1.95
C TYR A 323 -11.12 4.61 1.61
N SER A 324 -11.17 3.28 1.44
CA SER A 324 -9.97 2.42 1.32
C SER A 324 -9.98 1.57 0.05
N LYS A 325 -8.81 1.47 -0.60
CA LYS A 325 -8.55 0.57 -1.74
C LYS A 325 -8.49 -0.92 -1.36
N THR A 326 -8.77 -1.30 -0.10
CA THR A 326 -8.99 -2.69 0.29
C THR A 326 -10.20 -3.33 -0.41
N HIS A 327 -11.13 -2.52 -0.90
CA HIS A 327 -12.22 -2.93 -1.80
C HIS A 327 -11.83 -2.88 -3.29
N GLY A 328 -10.54 -3.06 -3.61
CA GLY A 328 -9.86 -2.75 -4.89
C GLY A 328 -10.34 -3.54 -6.12
N ALA A 329 -11.61 -3.34 -6.46
CA ALA A 329 -12.36 -3.92 -7.55
C ALA A 329 -13.64 -3.11 -7.86
N ILE A 330 -14.06 -2.17 -7.01
CA ILE A 330 -15.03 -1.10 -7.30
C ILE A 330 -14.42 0.22 -6.80
N ASP A 331 -14.30 1.22 -7.67
CA ASP A 331 -13.63 2.48 -7.36
C ASP A 331 -14.64 3.58 -6.96
N SER A 332 -15.86 3.52 -7.48
CA SER A 332 -16.97 4.41 -7.09
C SER A 332 -18.34 3.89 -7.56
N TRP A 333 -19.40 4.55 -7.11
CA TRP A 333 -20.78 4.30 -7.53
C TRP A 333 -21.51 5.63 -7.82
N LYS A 334 -22.38 5.63 -8.84
CA LYS A 334 -23.22 6.76 -9.28
C LYS A 334 -24.54 6.23 -9.87
N TRP A 335 -25.67 6.90 -9.61
CA TRP A 335 -27.01 6.36 -9.87
C TRP A 335 -27.31 6.02 -11.35
N GLU A 336 -26.74 6.75 -12.29
CA GLU A 336 -26.92 6.55 -13.73
C GLU A 336 -26.13 5.34 -14.26
N PHE A 337 -25.12 4.89 -13.51
CA PHE A 337 -24.25 3.78 -13.90
C PHE A 337 -24.51 2.53 -13.05
N GLY A 338 -24.64 2.67 -11.73
CA GLY A 338 -24.32 1.60 -10.81
C GLY A 338 -22.82 1.62 -10.50
N VAL A 339 -22.12 0.53 -10.83
CA VAL A 339 -20.71 0.32 -10.48
C VAL A 339 -19.76 0.98 -11.47
N ILE A 340 -18.78 1.73 -10.96
CA ILE A 340 -17.69 2.34 -11.72
C ILE A 340 -16.35 1.70 -11.34
N GLN A 341 -15.57 1.35 -12.35
CA GLN A 341 -14.17 0.94 -12.24
C GLN A 341 -13.30 1.87 -13.09
N ILE A 342 -12.23 2.44 -12.52
CA ILE A 342 -11.35 3.36 -13.24
C ILE A 342 -10.00 2.68 -13.48
N THR A 343 -9.58 2.53 -14.74
CA THR A 343 -8.36 1.77 -15.07
C THR A 343 -7.59 2.33 -16.25
N ILE A 344 -6.27 2.33 -16.13
CA ILE A 344 -5.31 2.60 -17.21
C ILE A 344 -4.74 1.32 -17.86
N ARG A 345 -5.20 0.13 -17.42
CA ARG A 345 -4.74 -1.20 -17.86
C ARG A 345 -5.75 -1.85 -18.81
N ASP A 346 -5.25 -2.55 -19.83
CA ASP A 346 -6.09 -3.27 -20.82
C ASP A 346 -6.91 -4.43 -20.21
N THR A 347 -6.38 -5.03 -19.14
CA THR A 347 -7.05 -6.06 -18.35
C THR A 347 -7.15 -5.62 -16.90
N HIS A 348 -8.37 -5.61 -16.39
CA HIS A 348 -8.70 -5.33 -15.00
C HIS A 348 -9.75 -6.37 -14.51
N PRO A 349 -9.35 -7.64 -14.33
CA PRO A 349 -10.27 -8.71 -13.93
C PRO A 349 -10.76 -8.47 -12.51
N MET A 350 -12.08 -8.50 -12.32
CA MET A 350 -12.70 -8.18 -11.06
C MET A 350 -12.65 -9.36 -10.09
N LYS A 351 -12.06 -9.15 -8.91
CA LYS A 351 -11.97 -10.17 -7.86
C LYS A 351 -13.30 -10.26 -7.12
N ILE A 352 -14.01 -11.37 -7.27
CA ILE A 352 -15.34 -11.53 -6.67
C ILE A 352 -15.29 -11.48 -5.13
N ASP A 353 -14.19 -11.94 -4.54
CA ASP A 353 -14.01 -11.98 -3.08
C ASP A 353 -13.91 -10.57 -2.47
N LEU A 354 -13.56 -9.55 -3.27
CA LEU A 354 -13.55 -8.13 -2.88
C LEU A 354 -14.88 -7.42 -3.20
N ILE A 355 -15.55 -7.84 -4.29
CA ILE A 355 -16.81 -7.24 -4.77
C ILE A 355 -18.04 -7.77 -4.04
N GLY A 356 -18.06 -9.07 -3.72
CA GLY A 356 -19.21 -9.75 -3.12
C GLY A 356 -19.75 -9.10 -1.85
N PRO A 357 -18.91 -8.60 -0.92
CA PRO A 357 -19.36 -7.85 0.26
C PRO A 357 -20.00 -6.49 -0.06
N ILE A 358 -19.63 -5.85 -1.19
CA ILE A 358 -20.20 -4.58 -1.65
C ILE A 358 -21.50 -4.78 -2.42
N LEU A 359 -21.56 -5.73 -3.36
CA LEU A 359 -22.82 -5.99 -4.09
C LEU A 359 -23.92 -6.40 -3.12
N GLN A 360 -23.59 -7.14 -2.05
CA GLN A 360 -24.51 -7.47 -0.96
C GLN A 360 -25.12 -6.27 -0.21
N THR A 361 -24.59 -5.05 -0.35
CA THR A 361 -25.20 -3.83 0.22
C THR A 361 -25.88 -2.94 -0.83
N ILE A 362 -25.72 -3.24 -2.13
CA ILE A 362 -26.48 -2.60 -3.21
C ILE A 362 -27.84 -3.30 -3.34
N PRO A 363 -28.98 -2.59 -3.24
CA PRO A 363 -30.29 -3.20 -3.40
C PRO A 363 -30.49 -3.87 -4.76
N SER A 364 -31.17 -5.02 -4.77
CA SER A 364 -31.41 -5.79 -5.98
C SER A 364 -32.20 -4.96 -7.01
N GLY A 365 -31.73 -4.96 -8.26
CA GLY A 365 -32.27 -4.11 -9.33
C GLY A 365 -31.59 -2.73 -9.50
N MET A 366 -30.77 -2.28 -8.54
CA MET A 366 -30.04 -1.00 -8.67
C MET A 366 -28.74 -1.09 -9.50
N LEU A 367 -28.22 -2.30 -9.75
CA LEU A 367 -27.06 -2.50 -10.62
C LEU A 367 -27.48 -2.48 -12.09
N LYS A 368 -27.63 -1.27 -12.66
CA LYS A 368 -28.08 -1.06 -14.06
C LYS A 368 -27.02 -1.50 -15.08
N ARG A 369 -25.76 -1.15 -14.84
CA ARG A 369 -24.60 -1.46 -15.70
C ARG A 369 -23.30 -1.47 -14.88
N ILE A 370 -22.21 -1.87 -15.53
CA ILE A 370 -20.85 -1.72 -15.03
C ILE A 370 -20.08 -0.86 -16.02
N VAL A 371 -19.45 0.21 -15.53
CA VAL A 371 -18.74 1.19 -16.37
C VAL A 371 -17.24 1.17 -16.07
N PHE A 372 -16.46 0.78 -17.08
CA PHE A 372 -14.99 0.89 -17.06
C PHE A 372 -14.57 2.24 -17.63
N VAL A 373 -14.04 3.11 -16.79
CA VAL A 373 -13.59 4.45 -17.16
C VAL A 373 -12.10 4.39 -17.51
N VAL A 374 -11.77 4.71 -18.76
CA VAL A 374 -10.43 4.50 -19.31
C VAL A 374 -9.90 5.73 -20.06
N PRO A 375 -8.57 5.88 -20.18
CA PRO A 375 -7.97 6.91 -21.04
C PRO A 375 -8.41 6.82 -22.51
N PRO A 376 -8.40 7.92 -23.27
CA PRO A 376 -8.81 7.94 -24.68
C PRO A 376 -8.07 6.90 -25.54
N GLU A 377 -6.76 6.72 -25.33
CA GLU A 377 -5.91 5.77 -26.06
C GLU A 377 -6.19 4.30 -25.73
N ARG A 378 -6.99 4.01 -24.69
CA ARG A 378 -7.43 2.66 -24.30
C ARG A 378 -8.86 2.35 -24.73
N PHE A 379 -9.66 3.37 -25.08
CA PHE A 379 -11.09 3.22 -25.33
C PHE A 379 -11.44 2.22 -26.45
N GLU A 380 -10.70 2.19 -27.56
CA GLU A 380 -10.94 1.22 -28.65
C GLU A 380 -10.46 -0.19 -28.30
N LEU A 381 -9.34 -0.30 -27.56
CA LEU A 381 -8.64 -1.57 -27.30
C LEU A 381 -9.20 -2.34 -26.10
N PHE A 382 -9.89 -1.66 -25.17
CA PHE A 382 -10.42 -2.26 -23.94
C PHE A 382 -11.43 -3.38 -24.24
N LYS A 383 -11.34 -4.49 -23.49
CA LYS A 383 -12.16 -5.69 -23.70
C LYS A 383 -13.09 -5.95 -22.53
N LYS A 384 -14.12 -6.77 -22.74
CA LYS A 384 -15.02 -7.27 -21.67
C LYS A 384 -14.17 -7.95 -20.59
N GLN A 385 -14.43 -7.63 -19.33
CA GLN A 385 -13.65 -8.16 -18.20
C GLN A 385 -14.41 -9.27 -17.48
N ASN A 386 -13.68 -10.27 -17.01
CA ASN A 386 -14.25 -11.43 -16.31
C ASN A 386 -14.17 -11.25 -14.79
N LEU A 387 -15.10 -11.88 -14.06
CA LEU A 387 -14.90 -12.18 -12.65
C LEU A 387 -13.84 -13.27 -12.47
N VAL A 388 -13.03 -13.14 -11.43
CA VAL A 388 -12.07 -14.15 -10.98
C VAL A 388 -12.19 -14.35 -9.47
N LYS A 389 -11.94 -15.60 -9.03
CA LYS A 389 -11.75 -15.96 -7.62
C LYS A 389 -10.26 -15.95 -7.29
N ASN A 390 -9.88 -15.58 -6.08
CA ASN A 390 -8.49 -15.65 -5.64
C ASN A 390 -8.00 -17.11 -5.65
N ALA A 391 -6.87 -17.37 -6.32
CA ALA A 391 -6.29 -18.71 -6.42
C ALA A 391 -5.67 -19.22 -5.10
N GLU A 392 -5.41 -18.33 -4.14
CA GLU A 392 -4.59 -18.62 -2.95
C GLU A 392 -5.34 -19.45 -1.88
N GLU A 393 -6.67 -19.35 -1.75
CA GLU A 393 -7.42 -20.12 -0.75
C GLU A 393 -7.69 -21.59 -1.15
N VAL A 394 -7.56 -21.93 -2.43
CA VAL A 394 -7.75 -23.32 -2.93
C VAL A 394 -6.72 -24.30 -2.34
N CYS A 395 -5.55 -23.80 -1.92
CA CYS A 395 -4.56 -24.56 -1.15
C CYS A 395 -4.89 -24.59 0.36
N ALA A 396 -5.44 -23.51 0.91
CA ALA A 396 -5.75 -23.39 2.33
C ALA A 396 -6.86 -24.36 2.76
N ASP A 397 -7.95 -24.49 1.99
CA ASP A 397 -9.04 -25.40 2.35
C ASP A 397 -8.64 -26.89 2.24
N LYS A 398 -7.81 -27.25 1.24
CA LYS A 398 -7.20 -28.59 1.14
C LYS A 398 -6.27 -28.92 2.32
N GLN A 399 -5.72 -27.92 3.00
CA GLN A 399 -5.00 -28.12 4.26
C GLN A 399 -5.95 -28.17 5.48
N LYS A 400 -6.99 -27.33 5.55
CA LYS A 400 -7.99 -27.35 6.64
C LYS A 400 -8.71 -28.70 6.75
N GLU A 401 -9.02 -29.37 5.63
CA GLU A 401 -9.60 -30.73 5.64
C GLU A 401 -8.65 -31.77 6.25
N ARG A 402 -7.34 -31.69 5.96
CA ARG A 402 -6.34 -32.63 6.51
C ARG A 402 -6.17 -32.46 8.02
N THR A 403 -6.22 -31.23 8.53
CA THR A 403 -6.01 -30.94 9.96
C THR A 403 -7.22 -31.27 10.84
N LYS A 404 -8.45 -31.28 10.28
CA LYS A 404 -9.70 -31.54 11.04
C LYS A 404 -9.90 -32.97 11.56
N LYS A 405 -8.90 -33.86 11.44
CA LYS A 405 -9.03 -35.31 11.72
C LYS A 405 -8.49 -35.76 13.09
N ARG A 406 -8.38 -34.86 14.08
CA ARG A 406 -8.18 -35.21 15.52
C ARG A 406 -9.29 -34.61 16.40
N LYS A 407 -9.81 -35.46 17.29
CA LYS A 407 -10.93 -35.29 18.25
C LYS A 407 -10.43 -34.55 19.54
N LEU A 408 -11.20 -33.98 20.49
CA LEU A 408 -12.65 -33.72 20.78
C LEU A 408 -12.68 -32.62 21.93
N LEU A 409 -13.76 -32.12 22.59
CA LEU A 409 -15.23 -32.23 22.56
C LEU A 409 -15.83 -30.96 23.22
N SER A 410 -16.80 -30.27 22.63
CA SER A 410 -17.90 -29.60 23.37
C SER A 410 -19.11 -29.36 22.45
N ASN A 411 -20.34 -29.36 22.99
CA ASN A 411 -21.55 -29.20 22.17
C ASN A 411 -21.69 -27.78 21.60
N GLU A 412 -21.15 -26.77 22.28
CA GLU A 412 -21.08 -25.39 21.77
C GLU A 412 -20.32 -25.33 20.44
N GLN A 413 -19.25 -26.14 20.28
CA GLN A 413 -18.55 -26.22 19.00
C GLN A 413 -19.38 -26.85 17.90
N GLU A 414 -20.39 -27.69 18.19
CA GLU A 414 -21.28 -28.23 17.16
C GLU A 414 -22.39 -27.24 16.80
N GLU A 415 -22.97 -26.52 17.76
CA GLU A 415 -23.84 -25.38 17.45
C GLU A 415 -23.10 -24.28 16.68
N GLU A 416 -21.90 -23.88 17.11
CA GLU A 416 -21.13 -22.83 16.44
C GLU A 416 -20.68 -23.28 15.04
N LYS A 417 -20.35 -24.56 14.86
CA LYS A 417 -20.03 -25.19 13.56
C LYS A 417 -21.26 -25.28 12.66
N GLN A 418 -22.45 -25.61 13.18
CA GLN A 418 -23.70 -25.56 12.42
C GLN A 418 -24.08 -24.13 12.04
N ARG A 419 -23.95 -23.15 12.97
CA ARG A 419 -24.15 -21.72 12.69
C ARG A 419 -23.14 -21.21 11.65
N LYS A 420 -21.86 -21.60 11.73
CA LYS A 420 -20.81 -21.27 10.74
C LYS A 420 -21.03 -21.96 9.40
N GLN A 421 -21.47 -23.22 9.34
CA GLN A 421 -21.83 -23.90 8.09
C GLN A 421 -23.10 -23.30 7.47
N SER A 422 -24.10 -22.96 8.27
CA SER A 422 -25.32 -22.26 7.83
C SER A 422 -24.97 -20.89 7.25
N ALA A 423 -24.27 -20.03 8.01
CA ALA A 423 -23.84 -18.71 7.57
C ALA A 423 -22.92 -18.77 6.33
N SER A 424 -21.99 -19.73 6.28
CA SER A 424 -21.16 -19.99 5.10
C SER A 424 -22.00 -20.42 3.89
N SER A 425 -23.01 -21.27 4.06
CA SER A 425 -23.91 -21.67 2.96
C SER A 425 -24.78 -20.51 2.46
N VAL A 426 -25.20 -19.60 3.34
CA VAL A 426 -25.94 -18.38 2.98
C VAL A 426 -25.03 -17.41 2.24
N LEU A 427 -23.78 -17.22 2.69
CA LEU A 427 -22.77 -16.44 1.98
C LEU A 427 -22.45 -17.03 0.61
N LEU A 428 -22.30 -18.35 0.49
CA LEU A 428 -22.03 -19.02 -0.78
C LEU A 428 -23.18 -18.85 -1.78
N LYS A 429 -24.43 -19.01 -1.32
CA LYS A 429 -25.64 -18.77 -2.13
C LYS A 429 -25.76 -17.30 -2.55
N LYS A 430 -25.46 -16.35 -1.66
CA LYS A 430 -25.42 -14.92 -2.01
C LYS A 430 -24.32 -14.62 -3.02
N LEU A 431 -23.14 -15.21 -2.89
CA LEU A 431 -22.05 -15.07 -3.88
C LEU A 431 -22.47 -15.62 -5.24
N GLN A 432 -23.05 -16.82 -5.31
CA GLN A 432 -23.56 -17.41 -6.56
C GLN A 432 -24.69 -16.59 -7.22
N TYR A 433 -25.56 -15.96 -6.40
CA TYR A 433 -26.58 -15.02 -6.88
C TYR A 433 -25.94 -13.79 -7.54
N TRP A 434 -24.92 -13.20 -6.90
CA TRP A 434 -24.16 -12.08 -7.47
C TRP A 434 -23.25 -12.49 -8.65
N GLU A 435 -22.81 -13.75 -8.74
CA GLU A 435 -22.14 -14.30 -9.94
C GLU A 435 -23.05 -14.25 -11.16
N SER A 436 -24.32 -14.65 -11.02
CA SER A 436 -25.30 -14.55 -12.12
C SER A 436 -25.57 -13.10 -12.46
N ILE A 437 -25.97 -12.28 -11.47
CA ILE A 437 -26.28 -10.86 -11.70
C ILE A 437 -25.12 -10.15 -12.42
N PHE A 438 -23.88 -10.35 -11.98
CA PHE A 438 -22.72 -9.74 -12.65
C PHE A 438 -22.57 -10.21 -14.10
N LYS A 439 -22.69 -11.52 -14.35
CA LYS A 439 -22.54 -12.12 -15.69
C LYS A 439 -23.58 -11.57 -16.67
N ASP A 440 -24.79 -11.33 -16.17
CA ASP A 440 -25.95 -10.86 -16.93
C ASP A 440 -26.03 -9.31 -16.97
N THR A 441 -25.26 -8.59 -16.13
CA THR A 441 -25.15 -7.12 -16.12
C THR A 441 -24.38 -6.62 -17.35
N PRO A 442 -24.89 -5.62 -18.10
CA PRO A 442 -24.19 -5.07 -19.26
C PRO A 442 -22.94 -4.27 -18.85
N GLN A 443 -21.82 -4.60 -19.49
CA GLN A 443 -20.54 -3.92 -19.32
C GLN A 443 -20.31 -2.90 -20.43
N TYR A 444 -19.94 -1.67 -20.06
CA TYR A 444 -19.55 -0.60 -20.97
C TYR A 444 -18.15 -0.11 -20.63
N VAL A 445 -17.37 0.28 -21.65
CA VAL A 445 -16.22 1.16 -21.47
C VAL A 445 -16.65 2.59 -21.76
N MET A 446 -16.19 3.54 -20.94
CA MET A 446 -16.43 4.97 -21.07
C MET A 446 -15.10 5.67 -21.32
N LYS A 447 -15.06 6.49 -22.37
CA LYS A 447 -13.92 7.33 -22.72
C LYS A 447 -13.87 8.50 -21.75
N MET A 448 -12.81 8.61 -20.95
CA MET A 448 -12.58 9.80 -20.13
C MET A 448 -11.88 10.86 -21.00
N PRO A 449 -12.55 11.95 -21.42
CA PRO A 449 -11.88 13.02 -22.15
C PRO A 449 -10.85 13.70 -21.25
N TYR A 450 -9.70 14.09 -21.81
CA TYR A 450 -8.70 14.87 -21.07
C TYR A 450 -9.05 16.36 -20.95
N SER A 451 -10.17 16.82 -21.51
CA SER A 451 -10.71 18.16 -21.23
C SER A 451 -11.24 18.26 -19.80
N LEU A 452 -11.19 19.45 -19.21
CA LEU A 452 -11.90 19.79 -17.98
C LEU A 452 -13.16 20.63 -18.21
N GLU A 453 -13.25 21.30 -19.36
CA GLU A 453 -14.52 21.73 -19.99
C GLU A 453 -15.35 20.50 -20.34
#